data_AF-A0A932Y285-F1
#
_entry.id   AF-A0A932Y285-F1
#
_cell.length_a   1.000
_cell.length_b   1.000
_cell.length_c   1.000
_cell.angle_alpha   90.00
_cell.angle_beta   90.00
_cell.angle_gamma   90.00
#
_symmetry.space_group_name_H-M   'P 1'
#
loop_
_entity.id
_entity.type
_entity.pdbx_description
1 polymer ?
#
loop_
_entity_poly.entity_id
_entity_poly.type
_entity_poly.pdbx_seq_one_letter_code
_entity_poly.pdbx_strand_id
1 'polypeptide(L)'
;MNSKQVALSPQSLTLLKLLSKEKSLTAQQIAHKLTIFPQAVYRLTQKLETSGLIQQTGKYPVQFQAKNPDQAINNFLLLQKNWLSRHLGKRHSSAATPPNPLDISFLLGKQALLDQFIKDAPLAQKVIKFIIVGIGIPPEVIYAQKQALDRGVAFRILVQYVT
;
A
#
# COMPACT_ATOMS: atom_id res chain seq x y z
N MET A 1 -16.05 -9.88 -5.44
CA MET A 1 -14.84 -10.71 -5.69
C MET A 1 -14.11 -10.95 -4.37
N ASN A 2 -14.00 -12.21 -3.96
CA ASN A 2 -13.39 -12.66 -2.72
C ASN A 2 -11.87 -12.41 -2.73
N SER A 3 -11.42 -11.30 -2.14
CA SER A 3 -9.99 -11.04 -1.96
C SER A 3 -9.48 -11.86 -0.77
N LYS A 4 -9.08 -13.11 -1.01
CA LYS A 4 -8.20 -13.87 -0.11
C LYS A 4 -6.80 -13.26 -0.19
N GLN A 5 -6.08 -13.24 0.93
CA GLN A 5 -4.67 -12.83 0.96
C GLN A 5 -3.90 -13.67 -0.06
N VAL A 6 -3.25 -13.04 -1.03
CA VAL A 6 -2.48 -13.77 -2.03
C VAL A 6 -1.10 -14.08 -1.44
N ALA A 7 -1.05 -15.14 -0.63
CA ALA A 7 0.21 -15.74 -0.23
C ALA A 7 0.74 -16.59 -1.40
N LEU A 8 1.93 -16.26 -1.89
CA LEU A 8 2.59 -17.01 -2.95
C LEU A 8 3.18 -18.29 -2.35
N SER A 9 2.82 -19.44 -2.90
CA SER A 9 3.45 -20.69 -2.48
C SER A 9 4.88 -20.79 -3.03
N PRO A 10 5.76 -21.58 -2.40
CA PRO A 10 7.10 -21.83 -2.93
C PRO A 10 7.09 -22.32 -4.39
N GLN A 11 6.13 -23.17 -4.74
CA GLN A 11 5.95 -23.69 -6.10
C GLN A 11 5.57 -22.59 -7.10
N SER A 12 4.69 -21.67 -6.70
CA SER A 12 4.33 -20.50 -7.51
C SER A 12 5.52 -19.56 -7.73
N LEU A 13 6.38 -19.38 -6.72
CA LEU A 13 7.61 -18.60 -6.86
C LEU A 13 8.60 -19.25 -7.83
N THR A 14 8.74 -20.59 -7.78
CA THR A 14 9.59 -21.32 -8.74
C THR A 14 9.09 -21.13 -10.17
N LEU A 15 7.77 -21.21 -10.38
CA LEU A 15 7.16 -20.95 -11.69
C LEU A 15 7.38 -19.51 -12.15
N LEU A 16 7.19 -18.53 -11.28
CA LEU A 16 7.43 -17.12 -11.59
C LEU A 16 8.90 -16.87 -11.97
N LYS A 17 9.85 -17.47 -11.24
CA LYS A 17 11.29 -17.40 -11.58
C LYS A 17 11.58 -18.00 -12.95
N LEU A 18 10.95 -19.12 -13.29
CA LEU A 18 11.07 -19.73 -14.62
C LEU A 18 10.56 -18.77 -15.71
N LEU A 19 9.37 -18.21 -15.53
CA LEU A 19 8.77 -17.26 -16.47
C LEU A 19 9.47 -15.89 -16.51
N SER A 20 10.27 -15.55 -15.50
CA SER A 20 11.09 -14.32 -15.52
C SER A 20 12.37 -14.50 -16.35
N LYS A 21 12.83 -15.73 -16.52
CA LYS A 21 14.00 -16.07 -17.34
C LYS A 21 13.65 -16.33 -18.80
N GLU A 22 12.43 -16.79 -19.07
CA GLU A 22 11.96 -17.15 -20.41
C GLU A 22 10.83 -16.23 -20.86
N LYS A 23 10.72 -15.95 -22.17
CA LYS A 23 9.76 -14.95 -22.66
C LYS A 23 8.30 -15.38 -22.49
N SER A 24 7.95 -16.57 -22.98
CA SER A 24 6.58 -17.09 -22.89
C SER A 24 6.60 -18.60 -23.03
N LEU A 25 5.83 -19.31 -22.20
CA LEU A 25 5.81 -20.78 -22.16
C LEU A 25 4.38 -21.31 -22.09
N THR A 26 4.12 -22.43 -22.76
CA THR A 26 2.85 -23.16 -22.65
C THR A 26 2.79 -23.96 -21.35
N ALA A 27 1.57 -24.34 -20.94
CA ALA A 27 1.39 -25.20 -19.76
C ALA A 27 2.18 -26.51 -19.85
N GLN A 28 2.28 -27.11 -21.04
CA GLN A 28 3.06 -28.34 -21.25
C GLN A 28 4.57 -28.11 -21.07
N GLN A 29 5.10 -27.00 -21.58
CA GLN A 29 6.52 -26.67 -21.42
C GLN A 29 6.86 -26.39 -19.95
N ILE A 30 5.99 -25.67 -19.23
CA ILE A 30 6.15 -25.42 -17.80
C ILE A 30 6.08 -26.74 -17.01
N ALA A 31 5.11 -27.60 -17.34
CA ALA A 31 4.93 -28.91 -16.71
C ALA A 31 6.19 -29.78 -16.84
N HIS A 32 6.78 -29.83 -18.04
CA HIS A 32 8.00 -30.57 -18.31
C HIS A 32 9.21 -30.00 -17.56
N LYS A 33 9.38 -28.67 -17.55
CA LYS A 33 10.53 -28.01 -16.89
C LYS A 33 10.47 -28.07 -15.37
N LEU A 34 9.28 -28.07 -14.78
CA LEU A 34 9.08 -28.13 -13.34
C LEU A 34 8.78 -29.55 -12.83
N THR A 35 8.73 -30.54 -13.73
CA THR A 35 8.41 -31.94 -13.42
C THR A 35 7.07 -32.07 -12.65
N ILE A 36 6.05 -31.35 -13.11
CA ILE A 36 4.69 -31.37 -12.54
C ILE A 36 3.64 -31.66 -13.61
N PHE A 37 2.45 -32.06 -13.19
CA PHE A 37 1.34 -32.27 -14.13
C PHE A 37 0.86 -30.95 -14.77
N PRO A 38 0.47 -30.94 -16.05
CA PRO A 38 -0.07 -29.75 -16.73
C PRO A 38 -1.27 -29.12 -16.00
N GLN A 39 -2.11 -29.93 -15.35
CA GLN A 39 -3.23 -29.44 -14.53
C GLN A 39 -2.75 -28.61 -13.31
N ALA A 40 -1.63 -29.01 -12.70
CA ALA A 40 -1.04 -28.26 -11.60
C ALA A 40 -0.52 -26.89 -12.07
N VAL A 41 -0.03 -26.79 -13.31
CA VAL A 41 0.40 -25.52 -13.90
C VAL A 41 -0.76 -24.52 -13.96
N TYR A 42 -1.96 -24.94 -14.38
CA TYR A 42 -3.13 -24.05 -14.40
C TYR A 42 -3.51 -23.54 -13.01
N ARG A 43 -3.41 -24.39 -11.97
CA ARG A 43 -3.68 -23.96 -10.59
C ARG A 43 -2.65 -22.96 -10.07
N LEU A 44 -1.38 -23.14 -10.41
CA LEU A 44 -0.29 -22.25 -10.00
C LEU A 44 -0.34 -20.91 -10.75
N THR A 45 -0.60 -20.95 -12.06
CA THR A 45 -0.71 -19.77 -12.92
C THR A 45 -1.93 -18.93 -12.58
N GLN A 46 -3.08 -19.55 -12.28
CA GLN A 46 -4.27 -18.81 -11.83
C GLN A 46 -3.99 -17.92 -10.63
N LYS A 47 -3.24 -18.40 -9.63
CA LYS A 47 -2.85 -17.58 -8.47
C LYS A 47 -1.95 -16.41 -8.86
N LEU A 48 -0.95 -16.66 -9.69
CA LEU A 48 0.01 -15.65 -10.16
C LEU A 48 -0.63 -14.60 -11.08
N GLU A 49 -1.63 -15.01 -11.85
CA GLU A 49 -2.41 -14.13 -12.73
C GLU A 49 -3.34 -13.24 -11.90
N THR A 50 -4.08 -13.82 -10.93
CA THR A 50 -4.91 -13.03 -10.00
C THR A 50 -4.09 -12.05 -9.16
N SER A 51 -2.82 -12.34 -8.91
CA SER A 51 -1.89 -11.43 -8.23
C SER A 51 -1.21 -10.42 -9.15
N GLY A 52 -1.52 -10.45 -10.45
CA GLY A 52 -0.98 -9.51 -11.44
C GLY A 52 0.50 -9.70 -11.78
N LEU A 53 1.08 -10.86 -11.48
CA LEU A 53 2.51 -11.14 -11.68
C LEU A 53 2.81 -11.73 -13.06
N ILE A 54 1.85 -12.45 -13.64
CA ILE A 54 1.94 -13.04 -14.97
C ILE A 54 0.74 -12.60 -15.81
N GLN A 55 0.82 -12.87 -17.11
CA GLN A 55 -0.29 -12.69 -18.05
C GLN A 55 -0.38 -13.89 -18.99
N GLN A 56 -1.60 -14.18 -19.43
CA GLN A 56 -1.85 -15.12 -20.50
C GLN A 56 -1.70 -14.41 -21.85
N THR A 57 -1.05 -15.07 -22.80
CA THR A 57 -0.80 -14.59 -24.16
C THR A 57 -1.14 -15.70 -25.15
N GLY A 58 -1.69 -15.32 -26.31
CA GLY A 58 -2.14 -16.26 -27.33
C GLY A 58 -3.53 -16.85 -27.08
N LYS A 59 -4.16 -17.36 -28.15
CA LYS A 59 -5.50 -17.98 -28.10
C LYS A 59 -5.43 -19.50 -27.93
N TYR A 60 -4.54 -20.19 -28.64
CA TYR A 60 -4.29 -21.62 -28.47
C TYR A 60 -2.96 -22.03 -29.14
N PRO A 61 -2.08 -22.80 -28.48
CA PRO A 61 -2.12 -23.11 -27.05
C PRO A 61 -1.89 -21.84 -26.21
N VAL A 62 -2.53 -21.76 -25.04
CA VAL A 62 -2.36 -20.63 -24.11
C VAL A 62 -0.91 -20.61 -23.62
N GLN A 63 -0.29 -19.44 -23.70
CA GLN A 63 1.06 -19.20 -23.22
C GLN A 63 1.03 -18.27 -22.02
N PHE A 64 1.96 -18.47 -21.10
CA PHE A 64 2.10 -17.66 -19.89
C PHE A 64 3.42 -16.91 -19.95
N GLN A 65 3.37 -15.63 -19.57
CA GLN A 65 4.52 -14.74 -19.56
C GLN A 65 4.55 -13.96 -18.24
N ALA A 66 5.75 -13.77 -17.67
CA ALA A 66 5.93 -12.84 -16.56
C ALA A 66 5.78 -11.40 -17.04
N LYS A 67 5.08 -10.57 -16.28
CA LYS A 67 5.05 -9.13 -16.54
C LYS A 67 6.41 -8.51 -16.22
N ASN A 68 6.62 -7.29 -16.72
CA ASN A 68 7.79 -6.50 -16.35
C ASN A 68 7.89 -6.42 -14.80
N PRO A 69 9.08 -6.60 -14.20
CA PRO A 69 9.26 -6.63 -12.75
C PRO A 69 8.63 -5.44 -12.02
N ASP A 70 8.83 -4.22 -12.53
CA ASP A 70 8.32 -2.99 -11.91
C ASP A 70 6.79 -2.97 -11.93
N GLN A 71 6.19 -3.36 -13.06
CA GLN A 71 4.74 -3.47 -13.20
C GLN A 71 4.16 -4.58 -12.32
N ALA A 72 4.82 -5.74 -12.27
CA ALA A 72 4.40 -6.89 -11.49
C ALA A 72 4.40 -6.57 -9.99
N ILE A 73 5.49 -5.96 -9.49
CA ILE A 73 5.64 -5.56 -8.09
C ILE A 73 4.58 -4.51 -7.72
N ASN A 74 4.42 -3.46 -8.55
CA ASN A 74 3.45 -2.41 -8.29
C ASN A 74 2.01 -2.95 -8.24
N ASN A 75 1.64 -3.83 -9.17
CA ASN A 75 0.33 -4.48 -9.17
C ASN A 75 0.13 -5.36 -7.93
N PHE A 76 1.14 -6.14 -7.56
CA PHE A 76 1.09 -6.99 -6.37
C PHE A 76 0.90 -6.16 -5.10
N LEU A 77 1.69 -5.11 -4.91
CA LEU A 77 1.60 -4.21 -3.76
C LEU A 77 0.24 -3.49 -3.70
N LEU A 78 -0.29 -3.05 -4.85
CA LEU A 78 -1.61 -2.43 -4.92
C LEU A 78 -2.72 -3.38 -4.46
N LEU A 79 -2.66 -4.65 -4.88
CA LEU A 79 -3.61 -5.68 -4.45
C LEU A 79 -3.51 -5.96 -2.95
N GLN A 80 -2.29 -6.06 -2.40
CA GLN A 80 -2.07 -6.24 -0.97
C GLN A 80 -2.57 -5.03 -0.17
N LYS A 81 -2.30 -3.81 -0.63
CA LYS A 81 -2.82 -2.57 -0.03
C LYS A 81 -4.34 -2.59 0.01
N ASN A 82 -5.00 -2.89 -1.10
CA ASN A 82 -6.46 -2.95 -1.18
C ASN A 82 -7.05 -4.04 -0.28
N TRP A 83 -6.42 -5.21 -0.22
CA TRP A 83 -6.81 -6.28 0.68
C TRP A 83 -6.70 -5.86 2.15
N LEU A 84 -5.56 -5.25 2.51
CA LEU A 84 -5.26 -4.79 3.86
C LEU A 84 -6.20 -3.66 4.29
N SER A 85 -6.45 -2.67 3.43
CA SER A 85 -7.39 -1.57 3.70
C SER A 85 -8.82 -2.05 3.95
N ARG A 86 -9.23 -3.19 3.37
CA ARG A 86 -10.54 -3.79 3.63
C ARG A 86 -10.61 -4.53 4.97
N HIS A 87 -9.53 -5.17 5.40
CA HIS A 87 -9.49 -6.01 6.61
C HIS A 87 -9.09 -5.24 7.87
N LEU A 88 -8.24 -4.22 7.75
CA LEU A 88 -7.94 -3.32 8.86
C LEU A 88 -9.11 -2.39 9.22
N GLY A 89 -10.19 -2.43 8.42
CA GLY A 89 -11.39 -1.66 8.61
C GLY A 89 -11.18 -0.17 8.36
N LYS A 90 -12.27 0.51 8.01
CA LYS A 90 -12.39 1.95 8.24
C LYS A 90 -12.34 2.18 9.76
N ARG A 91 -11.15 2.22 10.38
CA ARG A 91 -11.06 2.77 11.74
C ARG A 91 -11.37 4.26 11.63
N HIS A 92 -12.58 4.58 12.10
CA HIS A 92 -13.24 5.89 12.22
C HIS A 92 -13.78 6.52 10.93
N SER A 93 -15.03 6.21 10.59
CA SER A 93 -15.94 7.22 10.04
C SER A 93 -17.38 6.87 10.45
N SER A 94 -17.96 7.70 11.32
CA SER A 94 -19.36 7.73 11.79
C SER A 94 -19.82 6.75 12.89
N ALA A 95 -19.11 6.71 14.01
CA ALA A 95 -19.84 6.77 15.29
C ALA A 95 -19.57 8.17 15.83
N ALA A 96 -20.62 8.96 16.00
CA ALA A 96 -20.51 10.22 16.74
C ALA A 96 -19.92 9.86 18.11
N THR A 97 -18.66 10.24 18.33
CA THR A 97 -18.04 10.14 19.64
C THR A 97 -18.97 10.87 20.60
N PRO A 98 -19.45 10.24 21.70
CA PRO A 98 -20.19 10.98 22.70
C PRO A 98 -19.33 12.18 23.12
N PRO A 99 -19.92 13.37 23.31
CA PRO A 99 -19.17 14.59 23.54
C PRO A 99 -18.22 14.34 24.71
N ASN A 100 -16.92 14.34 24.41
CA ASN A 100 -15.89 14.22 25.43
C ASN A 100 -15.98 15.53 26.23
N PRO A 101 -16.40 15.51 27.50
CA PRO A 101 -16.63 16.75 28.27
C PRO A 101 -15.34 17.58 28.45
N LEU A 102 -14.19 16.99 28.15
CA LEU A 102 -12.88 17.61 28.30
C LEU A 102 -12.22 17.96 26.95
N ASP A 103 -12.74 17.50 25.81
CA ASP A 103 -12.14 17.66 24.47
C ASP A 103 -10.62 17.36 24.44
N ILE A 104 -10.20 16.33 25.18
CA ILE A 104 -8.79 15.89 25.24
C ILE A 104 -8.60 14.69 24.32
N SER A 105 -7.67 14.80 23.37
CA SER A 105 -7.22 13.69 22.52
C SER A 105 -5.81 13.23 22.92
N PHE A 106 -5.61 11.92 23.05
CA PHE A 106 -4.29 11.33 23.24
C PHE A 106 -3.68 10.92 21.89
N LEU A 107 -2.54 11.52 21.55
CA LEU A 107 -1.79 11.20 20.33
C LEU A 107 -0.53 10.44 20.71
N LEU A 108 -0.43 9.18 20.28
CA LEU A 108 0.71 8.32 20.57
C LEU A 108 1.68 8.28 19.38
N GLY A 109 2.85 8.89 19.57
CA GLY A 109 3.96 8.85 18.63
C GLY A 109 3.96 9.96 17.58
N LYS A 110 5.10 10.10 16.90
CA LYS A 110 5.37 11.18 15.92
C LYS A 110 4.35 11.18 14.77
N GLN A 111 4.06 10.02 14.19
CA GLN A 111 3.18 9.94 13.03
C GLN A 111 1.74 10.40 13.35
N ALA A 112 1.19 9.95 14.47
CA ALA A 112 -0.16 10.34 14.89
C ALA A 112 -0.26 11.86 15.13
N LEU A 113 0.79 12.48 15.66
CA LEU A 113 0.87 13.93 15.86
C LEU A 113 0.87 14.67 14.51
N LEU A 114 1.66 14.20 13.53
CA LEU A 114 1.71 14.81 12.19
C LEU A 114 0.39 14.64 11.43
N ASP A 115 -0.22 13.45 11.50
CA ASP A 115 -1.51 13.17 10.86
C ASP A 115 -2.63 14.03 11.46
N GLN A 116 -2.62 14.23 12.78
CA GLN A 116 -3.58 15.09 13.45
C GLN A 116 -3.35 16.55 13.10
N PHE A 117 -2.08 17.00 13.03
CA PHE A 117 -1.74 18.34 12.58
C PHE A 117 -2.31 18.65 11.18
N ILE A 118 -2.22 17.71 10.24
CA ILE A 118 -2.76 17.90 8.87
C ILE A 118 -4.29 18.10 8.90
N LYS A 119 -5.00 17.52 9.87
CA LYS A 119 -6.45 17.69 10.04
C LYS A 119 -6.82 19.01 10.72
N ASP A 120 -6.01 19.44 11.69
CA ASP A 120 -6.30 20.62 12.51
C ASP A 120 -5.84 21.92 11.83
N ALA A 121 -4.75 21.87 11.04
CA ALA A 121 -4.20 23.04 10.38
C ALA A 121 -5.20 23.75 9.44
N PRO A 122 -6.04 23.07 8.64
CA PRO A 122 -7.11 23.69 7.87
C PRO A 122 -8.18 24.41 8.71
N LEU A 123 -8.45 23.93 9.93
CA LEU A 123 -9.49 24.44 10.81
C LEU A 123 -9.03 25.64 11.65
N ALA A 124 -7.73 25.82 11.79
CA ALA A 124 -7.16 26.91 12.58
C ALA A 124 -7.41 28.29 11.92
N GLN A 125 -7.85 29.24 12.73
CA GLN A 125 -8.25 30.58 12.27
C GLN A 125 -7.27 31.70 12.65
N LYS A 126 -6.52 31.56 13.76
CA LYS A 126 -5.70 32.66 14.32
C LYS A 126 -4.23 32.31 14.46
N VAL A 127 -3.93 31.28 15.24
CA VAL A 127 -2.55 30.88 15.55
C VAL A 127 -2.46 29.37 15.59
N ILE A 128 -1.42 28.82 14.97
CA ILE A 128 -1.02 27.43 15.16
C ILE A 128 0.32 27.41 15.89
N LYS A 129 0.35 26.75 17.05
CA LYS A 129 1.56 26.49 17.83
C LYS A 129 1.93 25.04 17.65
N PHE A 130 3.07 24.79 17.06
CA PHE A 130 3.50 23.45 16.70
C PHE A 130 4.83 23.12 17.38
N ILE A 131 4.81 22.10 18.23
CA ILE A 131 5.98 21.66 19.00
C ILE A 131 6.34 20.27 18.50
N ILE A 132 7.55 20.12 17.94
CA ILE A 132 8.05 18.85 17.43
C ILE A 132 9.38 18.53 18.07
N VAL A 133 9.59 17.25 18.38
CA VAL A 133 10.87 16.70 18.82
C VAL A 133 11.43 15.81 17.70
N GLY A 134 12.68 16.06 17.29
CA GLY A 134 13.43 15.27 16.29
C GLY A 134 13.60 15.92 14.91
N ILE A 135 14.19 15.18 13.98
CA ILE A 135 14.54 15.65 12.62
C ILE A 135 13.49 15.18 11.60
N GLY A 136 13.20 16.01 10.61
CA GLY A 136 12.38 15.68 9.44
C GLY A 136 10.90 16.00 9.62
N ILE A 137 10.47 17.06 8.94
CA ILE A 137 9.06 17.43 8.74
C ILE A 137 8.67 16.93 7.34
N PRO A 138 7.63 16.09 7.21
CA PRO A 138 7.25 15.57 5.91
C PRO A 138 6.61 16.67 5.03
N PRO A 139 6.69 16.56 3.69
CA PRO A 139 6.22 17.60 2.77
C PRO A 139 4.74 17.98 2.96
N GLU A 140 3.89 17.05 3.36
CA GLU A 140 2.46 17.26 3.58
C GLU A 140 2.22 18.27 4.72
N VAL A 141 3.04 18.20 5.77
CA VAL A 141 2.98 19.13 6.90
C VAL A 141 3.45 20.52 6.47
N ILE A 142 4.51 20.61 5.67
CA ILE A 142 4.99 21.88 5.11
C ILE A 142 3.91 22.50 4.20
N TYR A 143 3.23 21.69 3.40
CA TYR A 143 2.15 22.15 2.54
C TYR A 143 0.96 22.68 3.35
N ALA A 144 0.54 21.98 4.40
CA ALA A 144 -0.51 22.44 5.30
C ALA A 144 -0.14 23.75 6.01
N GLN A 145 1.13 23.93 6.38
CA GLN A 145 1.64 25.19 6.94
C GLN A 145 1.54 26.33 5.94
N LYS A 146 1.96 26.10 4.69
CA LYS A 146 1.84 27.10 3.62
C LYS A 146 0.39 27.53 3.45
N GLN A 147 -0.54 26.59 3.38
CA GLN A 147 -1.97 26.92 3.26
C GLN A 147 -2.50 27.72 4.45
N ALA A 148 -2.01 27.44 5.67
CA ALA A 148 -2.40 28.22 6.84
C ALA A 148 -1.86 29.66 6.78
N LEU A 149 -0.61 29.83 6.36
CA LEU A 149 0.01 31.14 6.14
C LEU A 149 -0.73 31.95 5.07
N ASP A 150 -1.11 31.31 3.96
CA ASP A 150 -1.89 31.94 2.87
C ASP A 150 -3.25 32.46 3.36
N ARG A 151 -3.83 31.86 4.41
CA ARG A 151 -5.06 32.31 5.07
C ARG A 151 -4.85 33.39 6.14
N GLY A 152 -3.61 33.86 6.34
CA GLY A 152 -3.26 34.83 7.37
C GLY A 152 -3.18 34.25 8.79
N VAL A 153 -3.07 32.93 8.94
CA VAL A 153 -2.90 32.29 10.25
C VAL A 153 -1.44 32.39 10.69
N ALA A 154 -1.19 32.90 11.90
CA ALA A 154 0.16 33.01 12.43
C ALA A 154 0.70 31.62 12.82
N PHE A 155 1.93 31.31 12.43
CA PHE A 155 2.56 30.02 12.70
C PHE A 155 3.75 30.17 13.64
N ARG A 156 3.83 29.35 14.70
CA ARG A 156 4.98 29.30 15.62
C ARG A 156 5.44 27.85 15.77
N ILE A 157 6.70 27.60 15.44
CA ILE A 157 7.30 26.26 15.51
C ILE A 157 8.37 26.25 16.58
N LEU A 158 8.30 25.26 17.47
CA LEU A 158 9.39 24.91 18.36
C LEU A 158 9.89 23.52 17.95
N VAL A 159 11.17 23.44 17.57
CA VAL A 159 11.83 22.18 17.22
C VAL A 159 12.88 21.88 18.27
N GLN A 160 12.73 20.75 18.95
CA GLN A 160 13.77 20.22 19.83
C GLN A 160 14.56 19.17 19.06
N TYR A 161 15.85 19.42 18.86
CA TYR A 161 16.78 18.41 18.37
C TYR A 161 17.17 17.49 19.52
N VAL A 162 17.03 16.19 19.31
CA VAL A 162 17.56 15.17 20.22
C VAL A 162 18.76 14.58 19.51
N THR A 163 19.94 14.89 20.02
CA THR A 163 21.23 14.37 19.57
C THR A 163 21.45 12.96 20.08
#